data_AF-A0A352FGA5-F1
#
_entry.id   AF-A0A352FGA5-F1
#
_cell.length_a   1.000
_cell.length_b   1.000
_cell.length_c   1.000
_cell.angle_alpha   90.00
_cell.angle_beta   90.00
_cell.angle_gamma   90.00
#
_symmetry.space_group_name_H-M   'P 1'
#
loop_
_entity.id
_entity.type
_entity.pdbx_description
1 polymer ?
#
loop_
_entity_poly.entity_id
_entity_poly.type
_entity_poly.pdbx_seq_one_letter_code
_entity_poly.pdbx_strand_id
1 'polypeptide(L)' 'MRHFYIAKGSGAELLTQAIIASEINYLSIEEFNHIETESILISKMLYKLIEARYSKLEEPFLPYPEP' A
#
# COMPACT_ATOMS: atom_id res chain seq x y z
N MET A 1 8.94 8.90 -2.50
CA MET A 1 8.98 7.43 -2.33
C MET A 1 8.81 7.00 -0.87
N ARG A 2 9.66 7.45 0.07
CA ARG A 2 9.60 7.08 1.50
C ARG A 2 8.19 7.13 2.14
N HIS A 3 7.43 8.19 1.92
CA HIS A 3 6.08 8.35 2.51
C HIS A 3 5.08 7.26 2.07
N PHE A 4 5.20 6.73 0.85
CA PHE A 4 4.30 5.66 0.37
C PHE A 4 4.61 4.33 1.04
N TYR A 5 5.89 4.03 1.28
CA TYR A 5 6.28 2.83 2.04
C TYR A 5 5.88 2.95 3.51
N ILE A 6 5.98 4.13 4.11
CA ILE A 6 5.46 4.39 5.46
C ILE A 6 3.96 4.13 5.49
N ALA A 7 3.18 4.71 4.58
CA ALA A 7 1.73 4.50 4.52
C ALA A 7 1.36 3.03 4.33
N LYS A 8 2.11 2.29 3.49
CA LYS A 8 1.91 0.84 3.30
C LYS A 8 2.21 0.06 4.58
N GLY A 9 3.27 0.43 5.31
CA GLY A 9 3.60 -0.13 6.62
C GLY A 9 2.52 0.13 7.66
N SER A 10 2.01 1.36 7.75
CA SER A 10 0.91 1.72 8.65
C SER A 10 -0.37 0.94 8.35
N GLY A 11 -0.69 0.71 7.08
CA GLY A 11 -1.84 -0.14 6.71
C GLY A 11 -1.66 -1.61 7.10
N ALA A 12 -0.44 -2.14 7.02
CA ALA A 12 -0.13 -3.50 7.50
C ALA A 12 -0.26 -3.60 9.03
N GLU A 13 0.23 -2.59 9.76
CA GLU A 13 0.10 -2.52 11.22
C GLU A 13 -1.36 -2.43 11.66
N LEU A 14 -2.17 -1.59 10.99
CA LEU A 14 -3.61 -1.50 11.24
C LEU A 14 -4.30 -2.85 11.06
N LEU A 15 -4.02 -3.57 9.97
CA LEU A 15 -4.58 -4.90 9.73
C LEU A 15 -4.19 -5.88 10.84
N THR A 16 -2.92 -5.89 11.26
CA THR A 16 -2.48 -6.73 12.39
C THR A 16 -3.24 -6.41 13.67
N GLN A 17 -3.41 -5.13 14.01
CA GLN A 17 -4.18 -4.73 15.20
C GLN A 17 -5.66 -5.09 15.08
N ALA A 18 -6.25 -4.97 13.89
CA ALA A 18 -7.64 -5.37 13.64
C ALA A 18 -7.86 -6.88 13.80
N ILE A 19 -6.90 -7.71 13.37
CA ILE A 19 -6.91 -9.16 13.60
C ILE A 19 -6.94 -9.44 15.11
N ILE A 20 -6.01 -8.86 15.87
CA ILE A 20 -5.93 -9.04 17.33
C ILE A 20 -7.23 -8.57 18.00
N ALA A 21 -7.76 -7.41 17.61
CA ALA A 21 -8.99 -6.86 18.16
C ALA A 21 -10.21 -7.77 17.88
N SER A 22 -10.28 -8.38 16.70
CA SER A 22 -11.31 -9.39 16.38
C SER A 22 -11.16 -10.66 17.24
N GLU A 23 -9.93 -11.17 17.42
CA GLU A 23 -9.65 -12.36 18.23
C GLU A 23 -10.05 -12.21 19.71
N ILE A 24 -9.99 -10.98 20.25
CA ILE A 24 -10.41 -10.67 21.62
C ILE A 24 -11.84 -10.12 21.71
N ASN A 25 -12.63 -10.23 20.63
CA ASN A 25 -14.02 -9.75 20.51
C ASN A 25 -14.20 -8.25 20.79
N TYR A 26 -13.15 -7.44 20.55
CA TYR A 26 -13.22 -5.97 20.58
C TYR A 26 -13.78 -5.39 19.28
N LEU A 27 -13.66 -6.13 18.16
CA LEU A 27 -14.35 -5.84 16.91
C LEU A 27 -15.32 -6.97 16.59
N SER A 28 -16.49 -6.63 16.04
CA SER A 28 -17.33 -7.64 15.39
C SER A 28 -16.67 -8.17 14.12
N ILE A 29 -17.13 -9.33 13.65
CA ILE A 29 -16.64 -9.89 12.39
C ILE A 29 -16.94 -8.96 11.20
N GLU A 30 -18.05 -8.24 11.21
CA GLU A 30 -18.41 -7.25 10.19
C GLU A 30 -17.45 -6.05 10.20
N GLU A 31 -17.12 -5.52 11.37
CA GLU A 31 -16.17 -4.41 11.53
C GLU A 31 -14.77 -4.84 11.09
N PHE A 32 -14.33 -6.02 11.51
CA PHE A 32 -13.06 -6.61 11.07
C PHE A 32 -13.00 -6.76 9.55
N ASN A 33 -14.03 -7.37 8.94
CA ASN A 33 -14.06 -7.60 7.50
C ASN A 33 -14.03 -6.29 6.69
N HIS A 34 -14.69 -5.25 7.19
CA HIS A 34 -14.61 -3.92 6.59
C HIS A 34 -13.19 -3.37 6.63
N ILE A 35 -12.53 -3.40 7.80
CA ILE A 35 -11.16 -2.91 7.97
C ILE A 35 -10.17 -3.72 7.11
N GLU A 36 -10.33 -5.05 7.06
CA GLU A 36 -9.50 -5.92 6.23
C GLU A 36 -9.63 -5.56 4.75
N THR A 37 -10.86 -5.44 4.26
CA THR A 37 -11.14 -5.11 2.87
C THR A 37 -10.50 -3.78 2.48
N GLU A 38 -10.72 -2.73 3.27
CA GLU A 38 -10.18 -1.40 2.99
C GLU A 38 -8.64 -1.38 3.09
N SER A 39 -8.06 -2.04 4.09
CA SER A 39 -6.60 -2.11 4.26
C SER A 39 -5.91 -2.78 3.08
N ILE A 40 -6.50 -3.87 2.56
CA ILE A 40 -6.01 -4.58 1.37
C ILE A 40 -6.14 -3.69 0.12
N LEU A 41 -7.27 -3.01 -0.06
CA LEU A 41 -7.49 -2.12 -1.21
C LEU A 41 -6.51 -0.95 -1.21
N ILE A 42 -6.33 -0.27 -0.08
CA ILE A 42 -5.37 0.83 0.07
C ILE A 42 -3.94 0.34 -0.21
N SER A 43 -3.56 -0.83 0.31
CA SER A 43 -2.23 -1.42 0.06
C SER A 43 -1.99 -1.68 -1.43
N LYS A 44 -3.00 -2.20 -2.16
CA LYS A 44 -2.95 -2.39 -3.62
C LYS A 44 -2.83 -1.06 -4.37
N MET A 45 -3.56 -0.03 -3.95
CA MET A 45 -3.48 1.31 -4.56
C MET A 45 -2.10 1.94 -4.35
N LEU A 46 -1.56 1.87 -3.13
CA LEU A 46 -0.23 2.36 -2.80
C LEU A 46 0.85 1.62 -3.59
N TYR A 47 0.73 0.30 -3.75
CA TYR A 47 1.66 -0.49 -4.57
C TYR A 47 1.69 0.01 -6.01
N LYS A 48 0.51 0.11 -6.67
CA LYS A 48 0.41 0.61 -8.05
C LYS A 48 0.94 2.04 -8.19
N LEU A 49 0.72 2.90 -7.20
CA LEU A 49 1.22 4.27 -7.20
C LEU A 49 2.75 4.32 -7.06
N ILE A 50 3.34 3.48 -6.21
CA ILE A 50 4.79 3.34 -6.08
C ILE A 50 5.39 2.89 -7.40
N GLU A 51 4.83 1.83 -7.99
CA GLU A 51 5.25 1.27 -9.29
C GLU A 51 5.21 2.33 -10.39
N ALA A 52 4.07 3.00 -10.58
CA ALA A 52 3.90 4.03 -11.60
C ALA A 52 4.88 5.21 -11.43
N ARG A 53 5.30 5.52 -10.20
CA ARG A 53 6.30 6.56 -9.94
C ARG A 53 7.74 6.06 -10.11
N TYR A 54 7.99 4.77 -9.96
CA TYR A 54 9.30 4.17 -10.19
C TYR A 54 9.57 4.06 -11.70
N SER A 55 8.59 3.63 -12.49
CA SER A 55 8.70 3.54 -13.95
C SER A 55 8.93 4.89 -14.64
N LYS A 56 8.49 6.00 -14.04
CA LYS A 56 8.79 7.36 -14.54
C LYS A 56 10.23 7.83 -14.30
N LEU A 57 10.98 7.15 -13.43
CA LEU A 57 12.40 7.45 -13.21
C LEU A 57 13.31 6.73 -14.22
N GLU A 58 12.76 5.78 -14.98
CA GLU A 58 13.42 5.06 -16.07
C GLU A 58 12.99 5.58 -17.45
N GLU A 59 12.82 6.91 -17.61
CA GLU A 59 12.80 7.44 -18.98
C GLU A 59 14.14 7.13 -19.65
N PRO A 60 14.15 6.54 -20.86
CA PRO A 60 15.38 6.13 -21.52
C PRO A 60 16.22 7.37 -21.82
N PHE A 61 17.52 7.28 -21.50
CA PHE A 61 18.53 8.16 -22.09
C PHE A 61 18.38 8.07 -23.61
N LEU A 62 17.81 9.10 -24.24
CA LEU A 62 17.85 9.25 -25.68
C LEU A 62 19.32 9.41 -26.04
N PRO A 63 19.97 8.45 -26.76
CA PRO A 63 21.27 8.74 -27.32
C PRO A 63 21.07 9.95 -28.24
N TYR A 64 21.83 11.02 -27.98
CA TYR A 64 21.86 12.20 -28.85
C TYR A 64 22.02 11.73 -30.31
N PRO A 65 21.36 12.39 -31.28
CA PRO A 65 21.59 12.04 -32.67
C PRO A 65 23.08 12.20 -32.97
N GLU A 66 23.69 11.15 -33.52
CA GLU A 66 25.06 11.24 -34.01
C GLU A 66 25.15 12.29 -35.13
N PRO A 67 26.27 13.03 -35.22
CA PRO A 67 26.44 14.18 -36.11
C PRO A 67 26.31 13.84 -37.60
#